data_AF-A0A7X3MGT6-F1
#
_entry.id   AF-A0A7X3MGT6-F1
#
_cell.length_a   1.000
_cell.length_b   1.000
_cell.length_c   1.000
_cell.angle_alpha   90.00
_cell.angle_beta   90.00
_cell.angle_gamma   90.00
#
_symmetry.space_group_name_H-M   'P 1'
#
loop_
_entity.id
_entity.type
_entity.pdbx_description
1 polymer ?
#
loop_
_entity_poly.entity_id
_entity_poly.type
_entity_poly.pdbx_seq_one_letter_code
_entity_poly.pdbx_strand_id
1 'polypeptide(L)'
;MSKHKESNRMLDLLHSMGGYIDENGMLQLKHGFCVGEKVPPYGKIFRDFAADMEKIYGETGLSILGDPEGRMLHQFRMYIDRHNIAYIRRNFKKEGMTDEEALKEYVRAPLEWGGQNGAKMLREPARLHNKYPSGLSYRKYQKGHENKKRLTPDFHSEFIIDRDGSFVSQWNVLEEDDHGRVISDINYYRQKYLKQGKEAWEEAQRQIMDTESFNYASKNDKVHERLDIQPPKLFDTELRKQIAKEWKSPCKHAKALGDIKNRYCYGSDKGDGYSVSNS
;
A
#
# COMPACT_ATOMS: atom_id res chain seq x y z
N MET A 1 -7.60 30.12 -25.45
CA MET A 1 -8.83 29.29 -25.42
C MET A 1 -8.67 28.27 -24.31
N SER A 2 -9.47 28.43 -23.26
CA SER A 2 -9.44 27.65 -22.02
C SER A 2 -9.78 26.19 -22.31
N LYS A 3 -8.79 25.28 -22.22
CA LYS A 3 -9.08 23.84 -22.15
C LYS A 3 -9.86 23.62 -20.84
N HIS A 4 -11.08 23.10 -20.97
CA HIS A 4 -11.90 22.68 -19.84
C HIS A 4 -11.04 21.90 -18.84
N LYS A 5 -10.92 22.43 -17.62
CA LYS A 5 -10.45 21.68 -16.45
C LYS A 5 -11.52 20.62 -16.23
N GLU A 6 -11.38 19.42 -16.78
CA GLU A 6 -12.21 18.29 -16.36
C GLU A 6 -12.06 18.21 -14.84
N SER A 7 -13.15 18.41 -14.11
CA SER A 7 -13.13 18.38 -12.65
C SER A 7 -12.63 17.01 -12.22
N ASN A 8 -11.48 16.97 -11.55
CA ASN A 8 -11.02 15.73 -10.96
C ASN A 8 -11.87 15.49 -9.71
N ARG A 9 -12.93 14.68 -9.89
CA ARG A 9 -13.90 14.33 -8.83
C ARG A 9 -13.22 13.80 -7.56
N MET A 10 -12.05 13.19 -7.71
CA MET A 10 -11.27 12.67 -6.61
C MET A 10 -10.56 13.78 -5.81
N LEU A 11 -10.04 14.82 -6.48
CA LEU A 11 -9.56 16.02 -5.79
C LEU A 11 -10.70 16.76 -5.11
N ASP A 12 -11.86 16.88 -5.76
CA ASP A 12 -13.05 17.50 -5.15
C ASP A 12 -13.47 16.74 -3.89
N LEU A 13 -13.46 15.41 -3.93
CA LEU A 13 -13.72 14.55 -2.77
C LEU A 13 -12.68 14.75 -1.67
N LEU A 14 -11.38 14.73 -2.02
CA LEU A 14 -10.30 14.98 -1.08
C LEU A 14 -10.47 16.33 -0.37
N HIS A 15 -10.80 17.39 -1.11
CA HIS A 15 -11.09 18.70 -0.52
C HIS A 15 -12.33 18.67 0.37
N SER A 16 -13.38 17.92 0.02
CA SER A 16 -14.55 17.73 0.88
C SER A 16 -14.23 16.97 2.18
N MET A 17 -13.21 16.11 2.17
CA MET A 17 -12.65 15.45 3.37
C MET A 17 -11.69 16.35 4.16
N GLY A 18 -11.52 17.61 3.76
CA GLY A 18 -10.59 18.55 4.37
C GLY A 18 -9.13 18.19 4.08
N GLY A 19 -8.88 17.63 2.90
CA GLY A 19 -7.57 17.18 2.43
C GLY A 19 -6.58 18.32 2.25
N TYR A 20 -5.42 18.24 2.91
CA TYR A 20 -4.28 19.12 2.70
C TYR A 20 -2.96 18.38 2.93
N ILE A 21 -1.86 18.92 2.42
CA ILE A 21 -0.51 18.40 2.66
C ILE A 21 0.14 19.22 3.78
N ASP A 22 0.62 18.55 4.83
CA ASP A 22 1.33 19.19 5.93
C ASP A 22 2.81 19.52 5.60
N GLU A 23 3.52 20.12 6.56
CA GLU A 23 4.92 20.54 6.41
C GLU A 23 5.90 19.38 6.15
N ASN A 24 5.53 18.15 6.51
CA ASN A 24 6.32 16.94 6.26
C ASN A 24 5.87 16.21 4.99
N GLY A 25 5.03 16.85 4.18
CA GLY A 25 4.54 16.30 2.93
C GLY A 25 3.57 15.14 3.15
N MET A 26 2.85 15.08 4.27
CA MET A 26 1.83 14.07 4.54
C MET A 26 0.42 14.60 4.31
N LEU A 27 -0.40 13.81 3.62
CA LEU A 27 -1.82 14.07 3.43
C LEU A 27 -2.56 13.90 4.75
N GLN A 28 -3.21 14.97 5.16
CA GLN A 28 -4.11 15.05 6.30
C GLN A 28 -5.55 15.17 5.80
N LEU A 29 -6.50 14.47 6.43
CA LEU A 29 -7.92 14.55 6.14
C LEU A 29 -8.64 15.13 7.37
N LYS A 30 -8.84 16.46 7.41
CA LYS A 30 -9.41 17.14 8.59
C LYS A 30 -10.79 16.61 9.01
N HIS A 31 -11.56 16.09 8.06
CA HIS A 31 -12.89 15.53 8.31
C HIS A 31 -12.87 13.99 8.36
N GLY A 32 -11.68 13.38 8.35
CA GLY A 32 -11.49 11.94 8.31
C GLY A 32 -11.72 11.34 6.93
N PHE A 33 -11.44 10.04 6.81
CA PHE A 33 -11.72 9.28 5.59
C PHE A 33 -13.23 9.01 5.50
N CYS A 34 -13.95 9.87 4.78
CA CYS A 34 -15.42 9.88 4.73
C CYS A 34 -16.02 8.83 3.76
N VAL A 35 -15.42 7.64 3.67
CA VAL A 35 -16.02 6.49 2.98
C VAL A 35 -16.66 5.58 4.01
N GLY A 36 -17.90 5.17 3.77
CA GLY A 36 -18.63 4.34 4.73
C GLY A 36 -17.88 3.04 5.06
N GLU A 37 -17.70 2.77 6.35
CA GLU A 37 -16.94 1.62 6.87
C GLU A 37 -17.40 0.24 6.36
N LYS A 38 -18.62 0.16 5.83
CA LYS A 38 -19.22 -1.07 5.26
C LYS A 38 -18.90 -1.27 3.78
N VAL A 39 -18.24 -0.31 3.13
CA VAL A 39 -17.83 -0.43 1.73
C VAL A 39 -16.72 -1.49 1.64
N PRO A 40 -16.90 -2.60 0.91
CA PRO A 40 -15.86 -3.61 0.76
C PRO A 40 -14.71 -3.12 -0.13
N PRO A 41 -13.57 -3.82 -0.16
CA PRO A 41 -12.44 -3.48 -1.05
C PRO A 41 -12.81 -3.43 -2.54
N TYR A 42 -13.80 -4.23 -2.98
CA TYR A 42 -14.37 -4.16 -4.34
C TYR A 42 -15.51 -3.13 -4.46
N GLY A 43 -15.64 -2.19 -3.53
CA GLY A 43 -16.73 -1.21 -3.54
C GLY A 43 -16.74 -0.39 -4.83
N LYS A 44 -17.94 -0.09 -5.35
CA LYS A 44 -18.09 0.70 -6.60
C LYS A 44 -17.33 2.03 -6.53
N ILE A 45 -17.35 2.69 -5.37
CA ILE A 45 -16.65 3.96 -5.14
C ILE A 45 -15.15 3.88 -5.42
N PHE A 46 -14.48 2.81 -4.99
CA PHE A 46 -13.05 2.63 -5.23
C PHE A 46 -12.74 2.31 -6.68
N ARG A 47 -13.57 1.48 -7.33
CA ARG A 47 -13.44 1.21 -8.78
C ARG A 47 -13.69 2.46 -9.62
N ASP A 48 -14.68 3.28 -9.26
CA ASP A 48 -14.96 4.54 -9.96
C ASP A 48 -13.76 5.49 -9.84
N PHE A 49 -13.13 5.59 -8.65
CA PHE A 49 -11.90 6.39 -8.49
C PHE A 49 -10.76 5.88 -9.36
N ALA A 50 -10.51 4.58 -9.35
CA ALA A 50 -9.47 3.99 -10.17
C ALA A 50 -9.73 4.23 -11.66
N ALA A 51 -10.96 4.04 -12.13
CA ALA A 51 -11.35 4.29 -13.51
C ALA A 51 -11.18 5.76 -13.92
N ASP A 52 -11.58 6.71 -13.06
CA ASP A 52 -11.40 8.14 -13.31
C ASP A 52 -9.90 8.50 -13.38
N MET A 53 -9.08 7.95 -12.47
CA MET A 53 -7.63 8.18 -12.44
C MET A 53 -6.92 7.57 -13.65
N GLU A 54 -7.30 6.36 -14.06
CA GLU A 54 -6.80 5.70 -15.26
C GLU A 54 -7.16 6.50 -16.52
N LYS A 55 -8.40 7.00 -16.60
CA LYS A 55 -8.86 7.83 -17.72
C LYS A 55 -8.11 9.15 -17.84
N ILE A 56 -7.94 9.88 -16.72
CA ILE A 56 -7.39 11.24 -16.74
C ILE A 56 -5.85 11.22 -16.81
N TYR A 57 -5.21 10.34 -16.05
CA TYR A 57 -3.75 10.33 -15.87
C TYR A 57 -3.08 9.06 -16.39
N GLY A 58 -3.81 8.11 -16.96
CA GLY A 58 -3.24 6.83 -17.37
C GLY A 58 -2.13 6.95 -18.40
N GLU A 59 -2.20 7.93 -19.31
CA GLU A 59 -1.15 8.18 -20.30
C GLU A 59 0.02 9.01 -19.75
N THR A 60 -0.25 9.98 -18.89
CA THR A 60 0.70 11.02 -18.47
C THR A 60 1.36 10.74 -17.12
N GLY A 61 0.71 9.96 -16.26
CA GLY A 61 1.06 9.78 -14.85
C GLY A 61 0.69 10.98 -13.97
N LEU A 62 0.91 10.85 -12.67
CA LEU A 62 0.57 11.91 -11.69
C LEU A 62 1.57 13.07 -11.67
N SER A 63 2.73 12.94 -12.32
CA SER A 63 3.76 13.98 -12.32
C SER A 63 3.31 15.29 -12.98
N ILE A 64 2.29 15.24 -13.84
CA ILE A 64 1.71 16.43 -14.49
C ILE A 64 0.98 17.36 -13.51
N LEU A 65 0.56 16.86 -12.35
CA LEU A 65 -0.26 17.61 -11.39
C LEU A 65 0.55 18.57 -10.48
N GLY A 66 1.88 18.45 -10.46
CA GLY A 66 2.70 19.19 -9.51
C GLY A 66 2.34 18.92 -8.03
N ASP A 67 2.99 19.66 -7.13
CA ASP A 67 2.59 19.72 -5.72
C ASP A 67 1.56 20.86 -5.52
N PRO A 68 0.51 20.69 -4.68
CA PRO A 68 0.26 19.55 -3.78
C PRO A 68 -0.62 18.43 -4.37
N GLU A 69 -1.30 18.66 -5.50
CA GLU A 69 -2.36 17.76 -6.00
C GLU A 69 -1.85 16.33 -6.30
N GLY A 70 -0.69 16.19 -6.95
CA GLY A 70 -0.10 14.87 -7.23
C GLY A 70 0.22 14.08 -5.96
N ARG A 71 0.62 14.79 -4.90
CA ARG A 71 0.88 14.21 -3.58
C ARG A 71 -0.39 13.76 -2.88
N MET A 72 -1.45 14.56 -2.94
CA MET A 72 -2.74 14.20 -2.36
C MET A 72 -3.29 12.94 -3.03
N LEU A 73 -3.27 12.88 -4.36
CA LEU A 73 -3.76 11.71 -5.10
C LEU A 73 -2.89 10.47 -4.88
N HIS A 74 -1.56 10.60 -4.83
CA HIS A 74 -0.70 9.47 -4.49
C HIS A 74 -0.99 8.94 -3.09
N GLN A 75 -1.04 9.82 -2.09
CA GLN A 75 -1.16 9.41 -0.70
C GLN A 75 -2.59 8.99 -0.31
N PHE A 76 -3.61 9.42 -1.04
CA PHE A 76 -4.98 8.95 -0.81
C PHE A 76 -5.13 7.44 -1.03
N ARG A 77 -4.33 6.85 -1.93
CA ARG A 77 -4.25 5.38 -2.14
C ARG A 77 -4.02 4.67 -0.81
N MET A 78 -3.11 5.20 -0.01
CA MET A 78 -2.80 4.69 1.32
C MET A 78 -3.99 4.71 2.27
N TYR A 79 -4.84 5.74 2.21
CA TYR A 79 -6.05 5.80 3.05
C TYR A 79 -7.10 4.78 2.60
N ILE A 80 -7.21 4.51 1.29
CA ILE A 80 -8.04 3.41 0.78
C ILE A 80 -7.50 2.08 1.32
N ASP A 81 -6.19 1.89 1.39
CA ASP A 81 -5.61 0.69 1.97
C ASP A 81 -5.91 0.54 3.46
N ARG A 82 -5.79 1.64 4.25
CA ARG A 82 -6.21 1.66 5.67
C ARG A 82 -7.64 1.15 5.81
N HIS A 83 -8.52 1.61 4.94
CA HIS A 83 -9.91 1.19 4.91
C HIS A 83 -10.05 -0.29 4.54
N ASN A 84 -9.35 -0.76 3.51
CA ASN A 84 -9.40 -2.14 3.05
C ASN A 84 -8.90 -3.13 4.11
N ILE A 85 -7.75 -2.87 4.74
CA ILE A 85 -7.24 -3.74 5.81
C ILE A 85 -8.18 -3.73 7.03
N ALA A 86 -8.73 -2.56 7.38
CA ALA A 86 -9.68 -2.43 8.48
C ALA A 86 -10.98 -3.17 8.17
N TYR A 87 -11.44 -3.14 6.92
CA TYR A 87 -12.61 -3.88 6.47
C TYR A 87 -12.43 -5.39 6.66
N ILE A 88 -11.30 -5.95 6.22
CA ILE A 88 -11.02 -7.39 6.41
C ILE A 88 -10.97 -7.74 7.90
N ARG A 89 -10.22 -6.97 8.68
CA ARG A 89 -10.07 -7.19 10.13
C ARG A 89 -11.40 -7.12 10.86
N ARG A 90 -12.23 -6.10 10.57
CA ARG A 90 -13.49 -5.88 11.27
C ARG A 90 -14.54 -6.95 10.95
N ASN A 91 -14.62 -7.39 9.70
CA ASN A 91 -15.74 -8.21 9.24
C ASN A 91 -15.43 -9.72 9.20
N PHE A 92 -14.15 -10.10 9.08
CA PHE A 92 -13.77 -11.50 8.84
C PHE A 92 -12.74 -12.05 9.83
N LYS A 93 -12.05 -11.20 10.59
CA LYS A 93 -11.08 -11.67 11.60
C LYS A 93 -11.78 -12.00 12.91
N LYS A 94 -11.58 -13.23 13.38
CA LYS A 94 -12.01 -13.69 14.70
C LYS A 94 -10.81 -13.79 15.65
N GLU A 95 -11.08 -13.90 16.95
CA GLU A 95 -10.02 -14.12 17.94
C GLU A 95 -9.19 -15.36 17.57
N GLY A 96 -7.86 -15.23 17.67
CA GLY A 96 -6.91 -16.27 17.28
C GLY A 96 -6.63 -16.39 15.78
N MET A 97 -7.37 -15.70 14.90
CA MET A 97 -7.06 -15.67 13.47
C MET A 97 -5.94 -14.70 13.13
N THR A 98 -5.08 -15.11 12.19
CA THR A 98 -4.18 -14.23 11.45
C THR A 98 -4.95 -13.32 10.48
N ASP A 99 -4.31 -12.27 9.98
CA ASP A 99 -4.93 -11.42 8.94
C ASP A 99 -5.10 -12.20 7.61
N GLU A 100 -4.18 -13.11 7.28
CA GLU A 100 -4.28 -13.98 6.09
C GLU A 100 -5.47 -14.94 6.19
N GLU A 101 -5.77 -15.47 7.37
CA GLU A 101 -6.97 -16.30 7.59
C GLU A 101 -8.25 -15.49 7.44
N ALA A 102 -8.30 -14.27 7.99
CA ALA A 102 -9.41 -13.36 7.76
C ALA A 102 -9.58 -13.03 6.27
N LEU A 103 -8.48 -12.83 5.54
CA LEU A 103 -8.52 -12.61 4.09
C LEU A 103 -9.07 -13.82 3.34
N LYS A 104 -8.72 -15.05 3.75
CA LYS A 104 -9.29 -16.28 3.17
C LYS A 104 -10.79 -16.37 3.40
N GLU A 105 -11.27 -16.00 4.59
CA GLU A 105 -12.70 -15.98 4.90
C GLU A 105 -13.44 -14.91 4.08
N TYR A 106 -12.87 -13.72 3.94
CA TYR A 106 -13.38 -12.69 3.02
C TYR A 106 -13.50 -13.21 1.59
N VAL A 107 -12.48 -13.92 1.08
CA VAL A 107 -12.52 -14.48 -0.28
C VAL A 107 -13.66 -15.49 -0.45
N ARG A 108 -13.90 -16.33 0.56
CA ARG A 108 -14.95 -17.37 0.52
C ARG A 108 -16.36 -16.82 0.69
N ALA A 109 -16.53 -15.79 1.51
CA ALA A 109 -17.84 -15.32 1.93
C ALA A 109 -18.69 -14.77 0.76
N PRO A 110 -20.03 -14.93 0.78
CA PRO A 110 -20.92 -14.36 -0.23
C PRO A 110 -20.83 -12.83 -0.34
N LEU A 111 -21.17 -12.27 -1.52
CA LEU A 111 -21.21 -10.81 -1.74
C LEU A 111 -22.19 -10.10 -0.77
N GLU A 112 -23.32 -10.74 -0.46
CA GLU A 112 -24.33 -10.23 0.47
C GLU A 112 -23.79 -10.03 1.90
N TRP A 113 -22.73 -10.75 2.27
CA TRP A 113 -22.03 -10.60 3.56
C TRP A 113 -20.77 -9.75 3.42
N GLY A 114 -20.59 -9.08 2.28
CA GLY A 114 -19.41 -8.26 2.01
C GLY A 114 -18.16 -9.03 1.61
N GLY A 115 -18.26 -10.35 1.39
CA GLY A 115 -17.17 -11.18 0.89
C GLY A 115 -16.98 -11.09 -0.63
N GLN A 116 -16.14 -11.94 -1.19
CA GLN A 116 -15.76 -11.95 -2.62
C GLN A 116 -16.39 -13.10 -3.42
N ASN A 117 -17.28 -13.88 -2.80
CA ASN A 117 -18.04 -14.98 -3.41
C ASN A 117 -17.15 -16.01 -4.15
N GLY A 118 -16.02 -16.35 -3.53
CA GLY A 118 -15.06 -17.32 -4.02
C GLY A 118 -14.19 -16.84 -5.19
N ALA A 119 -14.33 -15.59 -5.64
CA ALA A 119 -13.42 -15.07 -6.67
C ALA A 119 -12.01 -14.98 -6.10
N LYS A 120 -11.06 -15.69 -6.72
CA LYS A 120 -9.71 -15.82 -6.18
C LYS A 120 -8.91 -14.54 -6.36
N MET A 121 -8.12 -14.21 -5.36
CA MET A 121 -7.18 -13.08 -5.40
C MET A 121 -6.12 -13.31 -6.49
N LEU A 122 -5.57 -12.25 -7.05
CA LEU A 122 -4.40 -12.34 -7.92
C LEU A 122 -3.13 -12.43 -7.05
N ARG A 123 -2.25 -13.35 -7.39
CA ARG A 123 -0.91 -13.49 -6.83
C ARG A 123 0.09 -12.84 -7.76
N GLU A 124 0.84 -11.90 -7.22
CA GLU A 124 1.93 -11.22 -7.92
C GLU A 124 3.23 -11.23 -7.11
N PRO A 125 4.39 -11.05 -7.76
CA PRO A 125 5.67 -10.96 -7.07
C PRO A 125 5.72 -9.76 -6.10
N ALA A 126 5.93 -10.03 -4.81
CA ALA A 126 6.05 -9.01 -3.77
C ALA A 126 7.46 -8.38 -3.66
N ARG A 127 8.25 -8.36 -4.74
CA ARG A 127 9.66 -7.95 -4.71
C ARG A 127 9.88 -6.55 -4.12
N LEU A 128 8.97 -5.62 -4.43
CA LEU A 128 9.05 -4.25 -3.94
C LEU A 128 8.56 -4.09 -2.49
N HIS A 129 7.94 -5.11 -1.92
CA HIS A 129 7.47 -5.18 -0.53
C HIS A 129 8.31 -6.18 0.28
N ASN A 130 9.58 -6.35 -0.09
CA ASN A 130 10.53 -7.22 0.58
C ASN A 130 11.86 -6.48 0.71
N LYS A 131 11.79 -5.22 1.17
CA LYS A 131 12.97 -4.37 1.31
C LYS A 131 13.85 -4.85 2.46
N TYR A 132 15.12 -4.46 2.42
CA TYR A 132 16.12 -4.82 3.43
C TYR A 132 17.07 -3.65 3.72
N PRO A 133 17.66 -3.57 4.93
CA PRO A 133 18.61 -2.52 5.27
C PRO A 133 19.83 -2.48 4.34
N SER A 134 20.28 -1.27 3.98
CA SER A 134 21.31 -0.99 2.98
C SER A 134 22.68 -1.64 3.24
N GLY A 135 22.98 -1.97 4.50
CA GLY A 135 24.22 -2.64 4.93
C GLY A 135 24.16 -4.17 4.95
N LEU A 136 22.99 -4.76 4.69
CA LEU A 136 22.79 -6.22 4.70
C LEU A 136 22.67 -6.76 3.27
N SER A 137 22.57 -8.09 3.16
CA SER A 137 22.15 -8.74 1.92
C SER A 137 20.71 -9.25 2.06
N TYR A 138 19.94 -9.16 0.99
CA TYR A 138 18.57 -9.71 0.96
C TYR A 138 18.55 -11.18 1.39
N ARG A 139 19.50 -11.99 0.90
CA ARG A 139 19.56 -13.41 1.24
C ARG A 139 19.76 -13.69 2.73
N LYS A 140 20.49 -12.83 3.45
CA LYS A 140 20.69 -12.98 4.90
C LYS A 140 19.50 -12.45 5.69
N TYR A 141 18.87 -11.39 5.19
CA TYR A 141 17.84 -10.66 5.90
C TYR A 141 16.43 -11.25 5.71
N GLN A 142 16.01 -11.51 4.46
CA GLN A 142 14.62 -11.81 4.12
C GLN A 142 14.38 -13.21 3.56
N LYS A 143 15.42 -13.91 3.07
CA LYS A 143 15.21 -15.18 2.36
C LYS A 143 14.58 -16.24 3.28
N GLY A 144 13.43 -16.77 2.86
CA GLY A 144 12.63 -17.73 3.64
C GLY A 144 11.57 -17.06 4.52
N HIS A 145 11.55 -15.73 4.57
CA HIS A 145 10.63 -14.90 5.35
C HIS A 145 10.02 -13.79 4.47
N GLU A 146 9.93 -14.05 3.17
CA GLU A 146 9.39 -13.07 2.24
C GLU A 146 7.90 -12.79 2.48
N ASN A 147 7.54 -11.51 2.35
CA ASN A 147 6.16 -11.09 2.27
C ASN A 147 5.50 -11.62 0.99
N LYS A 148 4.21 -11.95 1.08
CA LYS A 148 3.33 -12.29 -0.04
C LYS A 148 2.54 -11.05 -0.48
N LYS A 149 2.18 -10.99 -1.75
CA LYS A 149 1.31 -9.94 -2.31
C LYS A 149 0.06 -10.57 -2.90
N ARG A 150 -1.11 -10.10 -2.47
CA ARG A 150 -2.43 -10.53 -2.98
C ARG A 150 -3.22 -9.31 -3.41
N LEU A 151 -3.77 -9.35 -4.62
CA LEU A 151 -4.60 -8.29 -5.15
C LEU A 151 -6.02 -8.79 -5.34
N THR A 152 -7.00 -7.90 -5.22
CA THR A 152 -8.37 -8.22 -5.66
C THR A 152 -8.40 -8.53 -7.15
N PRO A 153 -9.41 -9.28 -7.65
CA PRO A 153 -9.51 -9.66 -9.06
C PRO A 153 -9.53 -8.48 -10.05
N ASP A 154 -9.93 -7.29 -9.58
CA ASP A 154 -9.93 -6.04 -10.33
C ASP A 154 -8.61 -5.26 -10.24
N PHE A 155 -7.55 -5.88 -9.67
CA PHE A 155 -6.19 -5.34 -9.54
C PHE A 155 -6.02 -4.14 -8.60
N HIS A 156 -7.10 -3.64 -8.00
CA HIS A 156 -7.08 -2.39 -7.25
C HIS A 156 -6.62 -2.52 -5.80
N SER A 157 -7.22 -3.40 -5.00
CA SER A 157 -6.86 -3.50 -3.58
C SER A 157 -5.71 -4.48 -3.41
N GLU A 158 -4.63 -4.04 -2.75
CA GLU A 158 -3.43 -4.83 -2.49
C GLU A 158 -3.34 -5.20 -1.01
N PHE A 159 -2.91 -6.43 -0.72
CA PHE A 159 -2.64 -6.91 0.63
C PHE A 159 -1.23 -7.51 0.65
N ILE A 160 -0.38 -6.95 1.52
CA ILE A 160 0.95 -7.47 1.80
C ILE A 160 0.90 -8.26 3.09
N ILE A 161 1.35 -9.50 3.06
CA ILE A 161 1.21 -10.45 4.16
C ILE A 161 2.58 -10.95 4.54
N ASP A 162 2.97 -10.83 5.81
CA ASP A 162 4.24 -11.36 6.30
C ASP A 162 4.21 -12.90 6.46
N ARG A 163 5.34 -13.45 6.91
CA ARG A 163 5.49 -14.90 7.12
C ARG A 163 4.54 -15.46 8.19
N ASP A 164 4.13 -14.63 9.15
CA ASP A 164 3.33 -14.99 10.31
C ASP A 164 1.83 -14.78 10.02
N GLY A 165 1.49 -14.35 8.80
CA GLY A 165 0.12 -14.16 8.33
C GLY A 165 -0.49 -12.82 8.71
N SER A 166 0.31 -11.85 9.17
CA SER A 166 -0.16 -10.50 9.48
C SER A 166 -0.08 -9.60 8.26
N PHE A 167 -0.98 -8.61 8.17
CA PHE A 167 -0.84 -7.57 7.15
C PHE A 167 0.32 -6.65 7.49
N VAL A 168 1.22 -6.46 6.53
CA VAL A 168 2.28 -5.46 6.58
C VAL A 168 1.70 -4.13 6.10
N SER A 169 1.59 -3.16 7.00
CA SER A 169 0.99 -1.86 6.68
C SER A 169 1.56 -0.75 7.54
N GLN A 170 1.80 0.42 6.92
CA GLN A 170 2.23 1.61 7.64
C GLN A 170 1.20 2.03 8.69
N TRP A 171 -0.08 1.69 8.52
CA TRP A 171 -1.15 1.98 9.47
C TRP A 171 -1.08 1.14 10.75
N ASN A 172 -0.22 0.13 10.82
CA ASN A 172 0.13 -0.53 12.07
C ASN A 172 1.12 0.32 12.92
N VAL A 173 1.71 1.37 12.33
CA VAL A 173 2.72 2.24 12.94
C VAL A 173 2.23 3.68 13.09
N LEU A 174 1.59 4.21 12.05
CA LEU A 174 1.14 5.60 12.03
C LEU A 174 0.09 5.84 13.11
N GLU A 175 0.25 6.96 13.80
CA GLU A 175 -0.63 7.40 14.88
C GLU A 175 -1.26 8.75 14.54
N GLU A 176 -2.41 9.01 15.14
CA GLU A 176 -3.05 10.31 15.09
C GLU A 176 -2.78 11.08 16.39
N ASP A 177 -2.62 12.40 16.29
CA ASP A 177 -2.58 13.29 17.45
C ASP A 177 -3.99 13.53 18.03
N ASP A 178 -4.07 14.30 19.13
CA ASP A 178 -5.33 14.61 19.81
C ASP A 178 -6.34 15.40 18.94
N HIS A 179 -5.92 15.86 17.75
CA HIS A 179 -6.76 16.56 16.77
C HIS A 179 -7.11 15.67 15.57
N GLY A 180 -6.78 14.38 15.60
CA GLY A 180 -7.05 13.43 14.52
C GLY A 180 -6.11 13.60 13.31
N ARG A 181 -4.98 14.31 13.45
CA ARG A 181 -3.98 14.45 12.38
C ARG A 181 -2.97 13.34 12.48
N VAL A 182 -2.63 12.72 11.36
CA VAL A 182 -1.56 11.71 11.33
C VAL A 182 -0.24 12.38 11.70
N ILE A 183 0.43 11.86 12.72
CA ILE A 183 1.74 12.36 13.13
C ILE A 183 2.73 12.05 12.00
N SER A 184 3.29 13.09 11.40
CA SER A 184 4.13 12.97 10.20
C SER A 184 5.63 13.16 10.46
N ASP A 185 6.02 13.59 11.66
CA ASP A 185 7.42 13.75 12.06
C ASP A 185 8.08 12.38 12.36
N ILE A 186 9.15 12.06 11.63
CA ILE A 186 9.95 10.85 11.86
C ILE A 186 10.58 10.79 13.25
N ASN A 187 10.90 11.93 13.87
CA ASN A 187 11.55 11.93 15.17
C ASN A 187 10.62 11.41 16.27
N TYR A 188 9.31 11.62 16.13
CA TYR A 188 8.31 11.01 17.01
C TYR A 188 8.46 9.49 17.01
N TYR A 189 8.37 8.86 15.83
CA TYR A 189 8.45 7.40 15.70
C TYR A 189 9.84 6.87 16.08
N ARG A 190 10.91 7.54 15.67
CA ARG A 190 12.29 7.16 16.01
C ARG A 190 12.47 7.13 17.53
N GLN A 191 12.04 8.17 18.25
CA GLN A 191 12.12 8.21 19.71
C GLN A 191 11.24 7.13 20.37
N LYS A 192 10.00 6.96 19.90
CA LYS A 192 9.06 5.97 20.44
C LYS A 192 9.61 4.54 20.36
N TYR A 193 10.06 4.13 19.18
CA TYR A 193 10.47 2.74 18.94
C TYR A 193 11.90 2.46 19.42
N LEU A 194 12.84 3.41 19.31
CA LEU A 194 14.19 3.19 19.85
C LEU A 194 14.22 3.02 21.37
N LYS A 195 13.27 3.64 22.11
CA LYS A 195 13.09 3.38 23.54
C LYS A 195 12.73 1.92 23.84
N GLN A 196 12.11 1.22 22.90
CA GLN A 196 11.73 -0.19 23.00
C GLN A 196 12.83 -1.13 22.47
N GLY A 197 13.84 -0.57 21.78
CA GLY A 197 14.98 -1.30 21.22
C GLY A 197 15.15 -1.07 19.72
N LYS A 198 16.35 -1.39 19.21
CA LYS A 198 16.66 -1.24 17.77
C LYS A 198 15.77 -2.12 16.89
N GLU A 199 15.42 -3.32 17.37
CA GLU A 199 14.56 -4.26 16.64
C GLU A 199 13.14 -3.71 16.47
N ALA A 200 12.60 -3.04 17.49
CA ALA A 200 11.28 -2.40 17.41
C ALA A 200 11.27 -1.25 16.39
N TRP A 201 12.34 -0.47 16.30
CA TRP A 201 12.46 0.56 15.26
C TRP A 201 12.58 -0.04 13.86
N GLU A 202 13.37 -1.11 13.70
CA GLU A 202 13.49 -1.81 12.42
C GLU A 202 12.15 -2.43 11.99
N GLU A 203 11.35 -2.98 12.91
CA GLU A 203 10.00 -3.48 12.63
C GLU A 203 9.06 -2.35 12.18
N ALA A 204 9.06 -1.21 12.87
CA ALA A 204 8.28 -0.06 12.44
C ALA A 204 8.68 0.43 11.04
N GLN A 205 9.99 0.43 10.74
CA GLN A 205 10.49 0.74 9.40
C GLN A 205 10.02 -0.29 8.36
N ARG A 206 9.98 -1.59 8.67
CA ARG A 206 9.44 -2.63 7.77
C ARG A 206 7.98 -2.36 7.42
N GLN A 207 7.15 -2.14 8.42
CA GLN A 207 5.72 -1.84 8.25
C GLN A 207 5.51 -0.62 7.35
N ILE A 208 6.32 0.43 7.52
CA ILE A 208 6.27 1.61 6.65
C ILE A 208 6.75 1.29 5.23
N MET A 209 7.91 0.66 5.08
CA MET A 209 8.58 0.54 3.78
C MET A 209 7.99 -0.51 2.85
N ASP A 210 7.44 -1.59 3.40
CA ASP A 210 6.88 -2.72 2.66
C ASP A 210 5.34 -2.69 2.61
N THR A 211 4.71 -1.62 3.11
CA THR A 211 3.25 -1.40 3.06
C THR A 211 2.65 -1.61 1.66
N GLU A 212 1.40 -2.03 1.66
CA GLU A 212 0.47 -2.10 0.54
C GLU A 212 0.16 -0.73 -0.10
N SER A 213 -0.31 -0.76 -1.35
CA SER A 213 -0.81 0.42 -2.04
C SER A 213 -1.96 0.09 -3.00
N PHE A 214 -3.11 0.77 -2.84
CA PHE A 214 -4.25 0.66 -3.74
C PHE A 214 -3.83 1.07 -5.15
N ASN A 215 -4.11 0.28 -6.19
CA ASN A 215 -3.76 0.61 -7.57
C ASN A 215 -4.86 1.40 -8.26
N TYR A 216 -4.50 2.50 -8.91
CA TYR A 216 -5.40 3.16 -9.84
C TYR A 216 -5.47 2.43 -11.17
N ALA A 217 -4.39 1.79 -11.63
CA ALA A 217 -4.46 0.98 -12.83
C ALA A 217 -5.24 -0.32 -12.58
N SER A 218 -5.92 -0.79 -13.62
CA SER A 218 -6.73 -2.02 -13.62
C SER A 218 -5.95 -3.30 -13.96
N LYS A 219 -4.65 -3.19 -14.27
CA LYS A 219 -3.79 -4.34 -14.64
C LYS A 219 -2.30 -3.97 -14.61
N ASN A 220 -1.45 -4.99 -14.60
CA ASN A 220 0.00 -4.84 -14.57
C ASN A 220 0.60 -4.45 -15.93
N ASP A 221 0.47 -3.19 -16.33
CA ASP A 221 1.00 -2.65 -17.58
C ASP A 221 1.73 -1.30 -17.40
N LYS A 222 1.96 -0.57 -18.49
CA LYS A 222 2.63 0.74 -18.44
C LYS A 222 1.81 1.80 -17.69
N VAL A 223 0.49 1.65 -17.63
CA VAL A 223 -0.37 2.56 -16.87
C VAL A 223 -0.14 2.33 -15.38
N HIS A 224 -0.07 1.07 -14.93
CA HIS A 224 0.33 0.73 -13.56
C HIS A 224 1.71 1.27 -13.21
N GLU A 225 2.68 1.19 -14.13
CA GLU A 225 3.99 1.79 -13.89
C GLU A 225 3.89 3.30 -13.59
N ARG A 226 3.13 4.05 -14.41
CA ARG A 226 2.99 5.51 -14.29
C ARG A 226 2.15 5.96 -13.10
N LEU A 227 1.06 5.25 -12.81
CA LEU A 227 0.11 5.65 -11.77
C LEU A 227 0.43 5.08 -10.40
N ASP A 228 1.10 3.93 -10.34
CA ASP A 228 1.21 3.20 -9.08
C ASP A 228 2.65 3.01 -8.61
N ILE A 229 3.59 2.76 -9.53
CA ILE A 229 5.00 2.44 -9.22
C ILE A 229 5.92 3.68 -9.20
N GLN A 230 5.72 4.62 -10.12
CA GLN A 230 6.55 5.83 -10.23
C GLN A 230 6.25 6.91 -9.18
N PRO A 231 4.98 7.17 -8.79
CA PRO A 231 4.64 8.25 -7.85
C PRO A 231 5.39 8.29 -6.52
N PRO A 232 5.70 7.16 -5.85
CA PRO A 232 6.49 7.19 -4.61
C PRO A 232 7.79 8.00 -4.71
N LYS A 233 8.44 8.04 -5.88
CA LYS A 233 9.70 8.80 -6.07
C LYS A 233 9.53 10.31 -5.87
N LEU A 234 8.36 10.85 -6.20
CA LEU A 234 8.06 12.29 -6.14
C LEU A 234 7.24 12.63 -4.90
N PHE A 235 6.25 11.78 -4.63
CA PHE A 235 5.09 12.12 -3.81
C PHE A 235 5.03 11.38 -2.46
N ASP A 236 6.02 10.54 -2.14
CA ASP A 236 6.12 9.99 -0.78
C ASP A 236 6.34 11.09 0.27
N THR A 237 5.89 10.78 1.48
CA THR A 237 6.03 11.60 2.69
C THR A 237 7.49 11.72 3.08
N GLU A 238 7.84 12.79 3.81
CA GLU A 238 9.21 12.94 4.29
C GLU A 238 9.60 11.79 5.24
N LEU A 239 8.66 11.27 6.04
CA LEU A 239 8.83 10.06 6.84
C LEU A 239 9.33 8.87 6.00
N ARG A 240 8.62 8.51 4.91
CA ARG A 240 9.00 7.40 4.02
C ARG A 240 10.32 7.69 3.32
N LYS A 241 10.52 8.92 2.83
CA LYS A 241 11.77 9.33 2.15
C LYS A 241 12.98 9.20 3.05
N GLN A 242 12.87 9.60 4.31
CA GLN A 242 13.97 9.49 5.27
C GLN A 242 14.30 8.03 5.60
N ILE A 243 13.29 7.19 5.85
CA ILE A 243 13.52 5.76 6.10
C ILE A 243 14.11 5.09 4.85
N ALA A 244 13.60 5.41 3.65
CA ALA A 244 14.05 4.80 2.40
C ALA A 244 15.56 4.97 2.13
N LYS A 245 16.22 6.00 2.68
CA LYS A 245 17.69 6.19 2.56
C LYS A 245 18.48 5.01 3.13
N GLU A 246 17.92 4.33 4.12
CA GLU A 246 18.56 3.21 4.81
C GLU A 246 18.11 1.84 4.28
N TRP A 247 17.22 1.79 3.28
CA TRP A 247 16.58 0.55 2.81
C TRP A 247 16.76 0.34 1.30
N LYS A 248 16.83 -0.92 0.86
CA LYS A 248 16.98 -1.34 -0.53
C LYS A 248 15.90 -2.33 -0.92
N SER A 249 15.50 -2.29 -2.20
CA SER A 249 14.67 -3.35 -2.78
C SER A 249 15.55 -4.45 -3.39
N PRO A 250 15.17 -5.73 -3.30
CA PRO A 250 15.89 -6.82 -3.92
C PRO A 250 15.86 -6.71 -5.45
N CYS A 251 16.92 -7.15 -6.11
CA CYS A 251 17.02 -7.08 -7.57
C CYS A 251 16.24 -8.21 -8.23
N LYS A 252 15.61 -7.93 -9.38
CA LYS A 252 14.92 -8.97 -10.17
C LYS A 252 15.93 -9.93 -10.81
N HIS A 253 17.02 -9.38 -11.33
CA HIS A 253 18.11 -10.09 -11.97
C HIS A 253 19.43 -9.61 -11.36
N ALA A 254 20.34 -10.54 -11.06
CA ALA A 254 21.71 -10.21 -10.68
C ALA A 254 22.47 -9.76 -11.93
N LYS A 255 23.08 -8.57 -11.90
CA LYS A 255 23.88 -8.05 -13.02
C LYS A 255 25.34 -8.51 -12.93
N ALA A 256 25.83 -8.74 -11.72
CA ALA A 256 27.12 -9.34 -11.44
C ALA A 256 27.01 -10.47 -10.41
N LEU A 257 28.06 -11.29 -10.28
CA LEU A 257 28.12 -12.40 -9.32
C LEU A 257 27.85 -11.92 -7.87
N GLY A 258 28.37 -10.75 -7.52
CA GLY A 258 28.18 -10.12 -6.20
C GLY A 258 26.72 -9.76 -5.89
N ASP A 259 25.87 -9.60 -6.91
CA ASP A 259 24.45 -9.25 -6.75
C ASP A 259 23.56 -10.46 -6.49
N ILE A 260 24.09 -11.69 -6.64
CA ILE A 260 23.31 -12.92 -6.41
C ILE A 260 22.73 -12.95 -5.00
N LYS A 261 23.46 -12.42 -4.01
CA LYS A 261 23.00 -12.30 -2.61
C LYS A 261 21.81 -11.35 -2.43
N ASN A 262 21.55 -10.50 -3.42
CA ASN A 262 20.48 -9.48 -3.43
C ASN A 262 19.33 -9.83 -4.38
N ARG A 263 19.41 -10.97 -5.08
CA ARG A 263 18.39 -11.41 -6.03
C ARG A 263 17.14 -11.90 -5.30
N TYR A 264 15.99 -11.38 -5.71
CA TYR A 264 14.69 -11.80 -5.20
C TYR A 264 14.43 -13.28 -5.52
N CYS A 265 13.94 -14.03 -4.53
CA CYS A 265 13.61 -15.44 -4.68
C CYS A 265 12.11 -15.59 -4.90
N TYR A 266 11.69 -15.83 -6.14
CA TYR A 266 10.28 -16.03 -6.48
C TYR A 266 9.66 -17.28 -5.82
N GLY A 267 10.48 -18.25 -5.41
CA GLY A 267 10.02 -19.56 -4.93
C GLY A 267 9.55 -19.63 -3.48
N SER A 268 9.56 -18.52 -2.73
CA SER A 268 9.01 -18.46 -1.37
C SER A 268 7.47 -18.45 -1.35
N ASP A 269 6.85 -17.85 -2.37
CA ASP A 269 5.40 -17.82 -2.52
C ASP A 269 4.93 -18.99 -3.40
N LYS A 270 4.87 -20.19 -2.80
CA LYS A 270 4.49 -21.46 -3.45
C LYS A 270 3.02 -21.55 -3.88
N GLY A 271 2.27 -20.45 -3.76
CA GLY A 271 0.84 -20.39 -3.98
C GLY A 271 0.03 -20.86 -2.77
N ASP A 272 -1.25 -20.47 -2.75
CA ASP A 272 -2.21 -20.81 -1.71
C ASP A 272 -3.57 -21.17 -2.35
N GLY A 273 -4.51 -21.63 -1.53
CA GLY A 273 -5.83 -22.10 -1.99
C GLY A 273 -6.80 -20.99 -2.42
N TYR A 274 -6.49 -19.71 -2.14
CA TYR A 274 -7.40 -18.58 -2.34
C TYR A 274 -6.93 -17.58 -3.41
N SER A 275 -5.77 -17.82 -4.02
CA SER A 275 -5.19 -17.00 -5.07
C SER A 275 -4.86 -17.77 -6.35
N VAL A 276 -4.76 -17.04 -7.46
CA VAL A 276 -4.30 -17.52 -8.77
C VAL A 276 -3.16 -16.65 -9.27
N SER A 277 -2.25 -17.19 -10.08
CA SER A 277 -1.23 -16.35 -10.71
C SER A 277 -1.89 -15.31 -11.60
N ASN A 278 -1.47 -14.05 -11.50
CA ASN A 278 -1.77 -13.08 -12.55
C ASN A 278 -1.04 -13.55 -13.82
N SER A 279 -1.79 -13.82 -14.90
CA SER A 279 -1.26 -14.31 -16.18
C SER A 279 -0.71 -13.18 -17.03
#